data_AF-A0A537D5D1-F1
#
_entry.id   AF-A0A537D5D1-F1
#
_cell.length_a   1.000
_cell.length_b   1.000
_cell.length_c   1.000
_cell.angle_alpha   90.00
_cell.angle_beta   90.00
_cell.angle_gamma   90.00
#
_symmetry.space_group_name_H-M   'P 1'
#
loop_
_entity.id
_entity.type
_entity.pdbx_description
1 polymer ?
#
loop_
_entity_poly.entity_id
_entity_poly.type
_entity_poly.pdbx_seq_one_letter_code
_entity_poly.pdbx_strand_id
1 'polypeptide(L)'
;MLYGVYASGGTDVRLWDPDTASTSLMPLPGYNVFCSGHTFLADGRLFFVGGHIVSGVGLPNSSTYDAASNVWTAGPNMNAGRWYPTATTLANGDVLVVSGDIDTTVGVDPL
;
A
#
# COMPACT_ATOMS: atom_id res chain seq x y z
N MET A 1 0.86 -14.27 4.58
CA MET A 1 0.08 -13.02 4.84
C MET A 1 1.09 -11.89 5.01
N LEU A 2 0.92 -10.77 4.31
CA LEU A 2 1.73 -9.56 4.56
C LEU A 2 1.13 -8.81 5.74
N TYR A 3 1.96 -8.38 6.67
CA TYR A 3 1.55 -7.45 7.71
C TYR A 3 2.69 -6.44 7.96
N GLY A 4 2.32 -5.16 8.02
CA GLY A 4 3.20 -4.10 8.48
C GLY A 4 3.20 -4.10 10.00
N VAL A 5 4.37 -4.12 10.63
CA VAL A 5 4.45 -4.12 12.09
C VAL A 5 4.58 -2.69 12.57
N TYR A 6 3.67 -2.23 13.44
CA TYR A 6 3.74 -0.91 14.10
C TYR A 6 4.89 -0.80 15.13
N ALA A 7 5.74 -1.83 15.28
CA ALA A 7 6.78 -1.82 16.29
C ALA A 7 7.84 -0.75 15.94
N SER A 8 7.79 0.38 16.67
CA SER A 8 8.83 1.41 16.76
C SER A 8 9.16 2.21 15.49
N GLY A 9 8.18 2.50 14.63
CA GLY A 9 8.42 3.34 13.44
C GLY A 9 9.20 2.65 12.31
N GLY A 10 9.29 1.32 12.36
CA GLY A 10 9.87 0.53 11.27
C GLY A 10 8.97 0.51 10.05
N THR A 11 9.56 0.70 8.86
CA THR A 11 8.92 0.49 7.56
C THR A 11 8.89 -0.99 7.17
N ASP A 12 9.21 -1.90 8.08
CA ASP A 12 9.41 -3.32 7.82
C ASP A 12 8.12 -3.98 7.32
N VAL A 13 8.16 -4.48 6.10
CA VAL A 13 7.19 -5.43 5.56
C VAL A 13 7.72 -6.83 5.83
N ARG A 14 6.90 -7.68 6.44
CA ARG A 14 7.28 -9.06 6.75
C ARG A 14 6.42 -10.07 5.99
N LEU A 15 7.08 -11.12 5.51
CA LEU A 15 6.43 -12.29 4.96
C LEU A 15 6.32 -13.34 6.06
N TRP A 16 5.10 -13.80 6.32
CA TRP A 16 4.87 -14.96 7.18
C TRP A 16 4.65 -16.22 6.35
N ASP A 17 5.42 -17.25 6.68
CA ASP A 17 5.30 -18.62 6.16
C ASP A 17 4.46 -19.47 7.15
N PRO A 18 3.26 -19.94 6.74
CA PRO A 18 2.39 -20.73 7.58
C PRO A 18 2.92 -22.13 7.89
N ASP A 19 3.74 -22.73 7.02
CA ASP A 19 4.22 -24.11 7.18
C ASP A 19 5.28 -24.19 8.27
N THR A 20 6.09 -23.15 8.37
CA THR A 20 7.19 -23.05 9.36
C THR A 20 6.89 -22.12 10.52
N ALA A 21 5.75 -21.43 10.49
CA ALA A 21 5.35 -20.37 11.41
C ALA A 21 6.43 -19.26 11.56
N SER A 22 7.27 -19.06 10.54
CA SER A 22 8.40 -18.14 10.59
C SER A 22 8.12 -16.83 9.83
N THR A 23 8.93 -15.80 10.10
CA THR A 23 8.79 -14.48 9.45
C THR A 23 10.12 -14.05 8.85
N SER A 24 10.09 -13.52 7.63
CA SER A 24 11.25 -12.92 6.96
C SER A 24 10.99 -11.47 6.54
N LEU A 25 12.06 -10.70 6.37
CA LEU A 25 11.96 -9.34 5.84
C LEU A 25 11.70 -9.36 4.33
N MET A 26 10.83 -8.47 3.88
CA MET A 26 10.57 -8.25 2.46
C MET A 26 11.26 -6.98 1.98
N PRO A 27 11.60 -6.92 0.67
CA PRO A 27 11.96 -5.66 0.05
C PRO A 27 10.86 -4.61 0.25
N LEU A 28 11.23 -3.33 0.28
CA LEU A 28 10.31 -2.21 0.41
C LEU A 28 10.17 -1.46 -0.91
N PRO A 29 9.00 -0.84 -1.20
CA PRO A 29 8.82 -0.01 -2.39
C PRO A 29 9.49 1.37 -2.30
N GLY A 30 10.25 1.64 -1.22
CA GLY A 30 10.90 2.94 -1.00
C GLY A 30 10.05 3.96 -0.23
N TYR A 31 8.90 3.55 0.33
CA TYR A 31 8.08 4.36 1.21
C TYR A 31 7.40 3.52 2.30
N ASN A 32 6.83 4.18 3.31
CA ASN A 32 6.13 3.51 4.40
C ASN A 32 4.71 3.10 3.97
N VAL A 33 4.51 1.80 3.72
CA VAL A 33 3.21 1.21 3.35
C VAL A 33 2.26 1.06 4.53
N PHE A 34 2.63 1.47 5.74
CA PHE A 34 1.71 1.51 6.87
C PHE A 34 0.49 2.38 6.54
N CYS A 35 -0.71 1.92 6.91
CA CYS A 35 -1.99 2.56 6.58
C CYS A 35 -2.26 2.77 5.08
N SER A 36 -1.60 2.00 4.21
CA SER A 36 -1.99 1.92 2.80
C SER A 36 -3.25 1.06 2.62
N GLY A 37 -3.97 1.30 1.53
CA GLY A 37 -4.95 0.37 0.98
C GLY A 37 -4.29 -0.61 0.04
N HIS A 38 -4.79 -1.85 -0.02
CA HIS A 38 -4.25 -2.88 -0.89
C HIS A 38 -5.34 -3.75 -1.53
N THR A 39 -5.09 -4.24 -2.75
CA THR A 39 -5.98 -5.15 -3.48
C THR A 39 -5.20 -5.99 -4.48
N PHE A 40 -5.68 -7.18 -4.85
CA PHE A 40 -5.08 -7.98 -5.90
C PHE A 40 -5.50 -7.50 -7.29
N LEU A 41 -4.55 -7.36 -8.20
CA LEU A 41 -4.82 -7.15 -9.62
C LEU A 41 -5.23 -8.48 -10.28
N ALA A 42 -5.83 -8.38 -11.47
CA ALA A 42 -6.28 -9.54 -12.24
C ALA A 42 -5.13 -10.50 -12.63
N ASP A 43 -3.91 -9.99 -12.69
CA ASP A 43 -2.69 -10.76 -12.98
C ASP A 43 -2.05 -11.39 -11.73
N GLY A 44 -2.68 -11.26 -10.55
CA GLY A 44 -2.21 -11.83 -9.29
C GLY A 44 -1.21 -10.97 -8.51
N ARG A 45 -0.76 -9.84 -9.06
CA ARG A 45 0.09 -8.90 -8.32
C ARG A 45 -0.72 -8.17 -7.24
N LEU A 46 -0.06 -7.79 -6.14
CA LEU A 46 -0.67 -7.02 -5.07
C LEU A 46 -0.44 -5.53 -5.33
N PHE A 47 -1.51 -4.74 -5.43
CA PHE A 47 -1.44 -3.30 -5.60
C PHE A 47 -1.60 -2.61 -4.24
N PHE A 48 -0.78 -1.59 -4.01
CA PHE A 48 -0.75 -0.77 -2.82
C PHE A 48 -0.94 0.70 -3.20
N VAL A 49 -1.71 1.42 -2.40
CA VAL A 49 -1.96 2.86 -2.54
C VAL A 49 -2.01 3.55 -1.19
N GLY A 50 -1.51 4.77 -1.14
CA GLY A 50 -1.44 5.50 0.11
C GLY A 50 -0.17 5.16 0.88
N GLY A 51 -0.24 5.26 2.19
CA GLY A 51 0.89 5.01 3.08
C GLY A 51 0.92 6.02 4.21
N HIS A 52 2.04 6.11 4.91
CA HIS A 52 2.16 6.91 6.12
C HIS A 52 3.27 7.94 6.03
N ILE A 53 2.95 9.19 6.36
CA ILE A 53 3.91 10.25 6.67
C ILE A 53 3.92 10.48 8.19
N VAL A 54 2.77 10.90 8.71
CA VAL A 54 2.48 11.07 10.14
C VAL A 54 1.00 10.72 10.40
N SER A 55 0.57 10.66 11.66
CA SER A 55 -0.83 10.39 11.99
C SER A 55 -1.78 11.39 11.30
N GLY A 56 -2.76 10.89 10.56
CA GLY A 56 -3.68 11.71 9.75
C GLY A 56 -3.17 12.01 8.33
N VAL A 57 -1.88 11.84 8.06
CA VAL A 57 -1.27 12.31 6.80
C VAL A 57 -0.68 11.15 6.01
N GLY A 58 -1.29 10.90 4.86
CA GLY A 58 -0.92 9.79 3.97
C GLY A 58 -0.10 10.20 2.76
N LEU A 59 0.47 9.20 2.09
CA LEU A 59 1.26 9.36 0.88
C LEU A 59 0.39 9.29 -0.38
N PRO A 60 0.78 9.91 -1.51
CA PRO A 60 0.10 9.74 -2.79
C PRO A 60 0.63 8.54 -3.59
N ASN A 61 1.61 7.81 -3.06
CA ASN A 61 2.31 6.75 -3.78
C ASN A 61 1.38 5.59 -4.15
N SER A 62 1.74 4.92 -5.26
CA SER A 62 1.21 3.61 -5.61
C SER A 62 2.33 2.66 -6.00
N SER A 63 2.16 1.37 -5.74
CA SER A 63 3.10 0.34 -6.17
C SER A 63 2.43 -1.00 -6.36
N THR A 64 2.98 -1.82 -7.24
CA THR A 64 2.64 -3.24 -7.34
C THR A 64 3.75 -4.08 -6.76
N TYR A 65 3.40 -5.15 -6.05
CA TYR A 65 4.29 -6.20 -5.62
C TYR A 65 3.99 -7.48 -6.41
N ASP A 66 5.02 -8.02 -7.05
CA ASP A 66 4.98 -9.34 -7.68
C ASP A 66 5.64 -10.37 -6.76
N ALA A 67 4.83 -11.30 -6.25
CA ALA A 67 5.29 -12.34 -5.34
C ALA A 67 6.14 -13.42 -6.03
N ALA A 68 6.00 -13.61 -7.35
CA ALA A 68 6.77 -14.62 -8.09
C ALA A 68 8.22 -14.19 -8.29
N SER A 69 8.45 -12.90 -8.52
CA SER A 69 9.79 -12.32 -8.68
C SER A 69 10.34 -11.65 -7.43
N ASN A 70 9.51 -11.46 -6.38
CA ASN A 70 9.83 -10.71 -5.17
C ASN A 70 10.28 -9.27 -5.47
N VAL A 71 9.59 -8.63 -6.41
CA VAL A 71 9.92 -7.27 -6.90
C VAL A 71 8.76 -6.31 -6.63
N TRP A 72 9.11 -5.12 -6.15
CA TRP A 72 8.22 -3.97 -6.13
C TRP A 72 8.42 -3.13 -7.39
N THR A 73 7.34 -2.61 -7.93
CA THR A 73 7.35 -1.67 -9.05
C THR A 73 6.53 -0.44 -8.67
N ALA A 74 7.16 0.73 -8.72
CA ALA A 74 6.47 2.00 -8.48
C ALA A 74 5.48 2.27 -9.62
N GLY A 75 4.26 2.64 -9.25
CA GLY A 75 3.23 3.13 -10.18
C GLY A 75 3.17 4.65 -10.21
N PRO A 76 2.22 5.22 -10.96
CA PRO A 76 1.94 6.66 -10.90
C PRO A 76 1.37 7.05 -9.53
N ASN A 77 1.64 8.28 -9.10
CA ASN A 77 1.03 8.81 -7.89
C ASN A 77 -0.47 9.07 -8.10
N MET A 78 -1.26 8.92 -7.03
CA MET A 78 -2.63 9.42 -6.95
C MET A 78 -2.66 10.95 -7.01
N ASN A 79 -3.84 11.50 -7.27
CA ASN A 79 -4.07 12.95 -7.28
C ASN A 79 -3.89 13.62 -5.90
N ALA A 80 -4.03 12.86 -4.81
CA ALA A 80 -3.87 13.31 -3.44
C ALA A 80 -3.27 12.20 -2.57
N GLY A 81 -2.59 12.59 -1.49
CA GLY A 81 -2.13 11.65 -0.47
C GLY A 81 -3.31 11.14 0.36
N ARG A 82 -3.37 9.82 0.61
CA ARG A 82 -4.47 9.20 1.35
C ARG A 82 -3.93 8.31 2.48
N TRP A 83 -4.44 8.51 3.69
CA TRP A 83 -4.15 7.67 4.86
C TRP A 83 -5.34 6.75 5.17
N TYR A 84 -5.12 5.45 5.29
CA TYR A 84 -6.18 4.43 5.35
C TYR A 84 -7.18 4.44 4.17
N PRO A 85 -6.74 4.57 2.89
CA PRO A 85 -7.67 4.43 1.78
C PRO A 85 -8.15 2.98 1.63
N THR A 86 -9.32 2.80 1.02
CA THR A 86 -9.80 1.49 0.56
C THR A 86 -9.54 1.34 -0.93
N ALA A 87 -8.91 0.24 -1.33
CA ALA A 87 -8.70 -0.12 -2.73
C ALA A 87 -9.55 -1.35 -3.09
N THR A 88 -10.19 -1.33 -4.25
CA THR A 88 -11.02 -2.45 -4.72
C THR A 88 -10.84 -2.64 -6.21
N THR A 89 -10.42 -3.83 -6.60
CA THR A 89 -10.33 -4.22 -8.01
C THR A 89 -11.73 -4.46 -8.56
N LEU A 90 -12.05 -3.81 -9.68
CA LEU A 90 -13.31 -3.89 -10.37
C LEU A 90 -13.32 -5.04 -11.37
N ALA A 91 -14.51 -5.43 -11.83
CA ALA A 91 -14.68 -6.56 -12.76
C ALA A 91 -14.01 -6.35 -14.12
N ASN A 92 -13.78 -5.09 -14.52
CA ASN A 92 -13.09 -4.73 -15.75
C ASN A 92 -11.56 -4.67 -15.60
N GLY A 93 -11.02 -4.92 -14.40
CA GLY A 93 -9.58 -4.91 -14.11
C GLY A 93 -9.05 -3.58 -13.57
N ASP A 94 -9.85 -2.50 -13.59
CA ASP A 94 -9.46 -1.24 -12.97
C ASP A 94 -9.46 -1.33 -11.44
N VAL A 95 -8.78 -0.41 -10.77
CA VAL A 95 -8.81 -0.30 -9.30
C VAL A 95 -9.49 0.99 -8.90
N LEU A 96 -10.60 0.86 -8.15
CA LEU A 96 -11.24 1.96 -7.46
C LEU A 96 -10.55 2.21 -6.12
N VAL A 97 -10.11 3.45 -5.89
CA VAL A 97 -9.56 3.88 -4.60
C VAL A 97 -10.46 4.96 -4.03
N VAL A 98 -10.99 4.73 -2.82
CA VAL A 98 -11.95 5.63 -2.17
C VAL A 98 -11.62 5.83 -0.69
N SER A 99 -12.16 6.91 -0.12
CA SER A 99 -11.98 7.30 1.28
C SER A 99 -10.50 7.51 1.64
N GLY A 100 -10.16 7.33 2.91
CA GLY A 100 -8.87 7.70 3.49
C GLY A 100 -8.79 9.19 3.82
N ASP A 101 -8.05 9.50 4.88
CA ASP A 101 -7.83 10.88 5.31
C ASP A 101 -6.93 11.60 4.30
N ILE A 102 -7.35 12.80 3.90
CA ILE A 102 -6.61 13.67 3.00
C ILE A 102 -6.28 14.92 3.80
N ASP A 103 -5.00 15.25 3.89
CA ASP A 103 -4.60 16.53 4.45
C ASP A 103 -4.98 17.66 3.49
N THR A 104 -6.05 18.38 3.83
CA THR A 104 -6.62 19.48 3.03
C THR A 104 -5.67 20.68 2.86
N THR A 105 -4.55 20.73 3.58
CA THR A 105 -3.53 21.77 3.42
C THR A 105 -2.55 21.48 2.29
N VAL A 106 -2.41 20.20 1.88
CA VAL A 106 -1.50 19.74 0.83
C VAL A 106 -2.19 19.00 -0.32
N GLY A 107 -3.45 18.60 -0.16
CA GLY A 107 -4.26 17.94 -1.20
C GLY A 107 -5.71 18.42 -1.15
N VAL A 108 -6.21 18.90 -2.28
CA VAL A 108 -7.65 19.04 -2.49
C VAL A 108 -8.17 17.71 -3.05
N ASP A 109 -9.28 17.19 -2.49
CA ASP A 109 -10.07 16.19 -3.21
C ASP A 109 -10.68 16.91 -4.42
N PRO A 110 -10.32 16.58 -5.66
CA PRO A 110 -10.88 17.27 -6.82
C PRO A 110 -12.27 16.73 -7.21
N LEU A 111 -12.90 15.92 -6.35
CA LEU A 111 -14.27 15.41 -6.52
C LEU A 111 -15.30 16.30 -5.83
#